data_AF-A0A7K5W3L4-F1
#
_entry.id   AF-A0A7K5W3L4-F1
#
_cell.length_a   1.000
_cell.length_b   1.000
_cell.length_c   1.000
_cell.angle_alpha   90.00
_cell.angle_beta   90.00
_cell.angle_gamma   90.00
#
_symmetry.space_group_name_H-M   'P 1'
#
loop_
_entity.id
_entity.type
_entity.pdbx_description
1 polymer ?
#
loop_
_entity_poly.entity_id
_entity_poly.type
_entity_poly.pdbx_seq_one_letter_code
_entity_poly.pdbx_strand_id
1 'polypeptide(L)'
;GICGSCAMNIAGGNTLACIKKIDGDLGKVTKIYPLPHMYVVKDLVPQLCLTRGLGAARWGQGLGPLCPQPCGDSLPCPLPSQDGLYECILCACCSTSCPSYWWNGDKYLGPAVLMQ
;
A
#
# COMPACT_ATOMS: atom_id res chain seq x y z
N GLY A 1 11.29 -4.40 -2.93
CA GLY A 1 10.81 -3.97 -1.61
C GLY A 1 9.45 -4.60 -1.37
N ILE A 2 9.40 -5.68 -0.59
CA ILE A 2 8.22 -6.54 -0.47
C ILE A 2 7.37 -6.24 0.77
N CYS A 3 7.98 -5.82 1.86
CA CYS A 3 7.29 -5.58 3.13
C CYS A 3 6.56 -4.22 3.20
N GLY A 4 6.84 -3.30 2.28
CA GLY A 4 6.22 -1.97 2.26
C GLY A 4 6.65 -0.98 3.36
N SER A 5 7.52 -1.38 4.29
CA SER A 5 7.84 -0.59 5.50
C SER A 5 8.64 0.71 5.24
N CYS A 6 9.47 0.74 4.20
CA CYS A 6 10.35 1.87 3.89
C CYS A 6 9.72 2.88 2.93
N ALA A 7 8.41 3.06 3.02
CA ALA A 7 7.66 4.02 2.24
C ALA A 7 7.91 5.45 2.74
N MET A 8 8.40 6.31 1.86
CA MET A 8 8.71 7.72 2.17
C MET A 8 8.67 8.56 0.89
N ASN A 9 8.67 9.88 1.04
CA ASN A 9 8.74 10.79 -0.10
C ASN A 9 10.20 11.12 -0.41
N ILE A 10 10.67 10.72 -1.59
CA ILE A 10 12.04 10.93 -2.07
C ILE A 10 11.97 11.79 -3.33
N ALA A 11 12.61 12.96 -3.29
CA ALA A 11 12.66 13.92 -4.39
C ALA A 11 11.27 14.30 -4.94
N GLY A 12 10.25 14.38 -4.07
CA GLY A 12 8.88 14.76 -4.42
C GLY A 12 7.96 13.58 -4.76
N GLY A 13 8.49 12.37 -4.95
CA GLY A 13 7.71 11.18 -5.24
C GLY A 13 7.62 10.21 -4.06
N ASN A 14 6.44 9.69 -3.76
CA ASN A 14 6.25 8.61 -2.78
C ASN A 14 6.77 7.30 -3.37
N THR A 15 7.77 6.71 -2.72
CA THR A 15 8.42 5.49 -3.21
C THR A 15 8.99 4.67 -2.06
N LEU A 16 9.43 3.46 -2.37
CA LEU A 16 10.11 2.58 -1.42
C LEU A 16 11.61 2.88 -1.47
N ALA A 17 12.16 3.33 -0.35
CA ALA A 17 13.58 3.69 -0.27
C ALA A 17 14.52 2.54 -0.66
N CYS A 18 14.18 1.31 -0.28
CA CYS A 18 15.02 0.13 -0.54
C CYS A 18 15.22 -0.24 -2.01
N ILE A 19 14.36 0.26 -2.92
CA ILE A 19 14.48 0.02 -4.37
C ILE A 19 14.74 1.29 -5.16
N LYS A 20 14.69 2.46 -4.51
CA LYS A 20 14.96 3.74 -5.16
C LYS A 20 16.47 3.89 -5.31
N LYS A 21 16.96 3.82 -6.55
CA LYS A 21 18.36 4.11 -6.86
C LYS A 21 18.69 5.55 -6.47
N ILE A 22 19.85 5.73 -5.85
CA ILE A 22 20.41 7.05 -5.53
C ILE A 22 20.78 7.73 -6.85
N ASP A 23 20.47 9.03 -6.94
CA ASP A 23 20.84 9.83 -8.10
C ASP A 23 22.38 9.95 -8.16
N GLY A 24 22.96 9.74 -9.35
CA GLY A 24 24.42 9.79 -9.54
C GLY A 24 24.97 11.22 -9.60
N ASP A 25 24.09 12.20 -9.79
CA ASP A 25 24.45 13.61 -9.92
C ASP A 25 24.72 14.24 -8.54
N LEU A 26 26.01 14.32 -8.15
CA LEU A 26 26.45 14.88 -6.86
C LEU A 26 26.09 16.36 -6.66
N GLY A 27 25.77 17.09 -7.74
CA GLY A 27 25.31 18.49 -7.66
C GLY A 27 23.85 18.63 -7.24
N LYS A 28 23.07 17.54 -7.22
CA LYS A 28 21.64 17.57 -6.95
C LYS A 28 21.33 17.05 -5.55
N VAL A 29 20.86 17.94 -4.69
CA VAL A 29 20.45 17.58 -3.32
C VAL A 29 19.13 16.80 -3.36
N THR A 30 19.18 15.52 -2.98
CA THR A 30 17.98 14.69 -2.82
C THR A 30 17.31 14.98 -1.49
N LYS A 31 16.08 15.48 -1.53
CA LYS A 31 15.28 15.74 -0.32
C LYS A 31 14.47 14.49 0.04
N ILE A 32 14.47 14.13 1.32
CA ILE A 32 13.72 13.00 1.87
C ILE A 32 12.76 13.55 2.92
N TYR A 33 11.48 13.24 2.76
CA TYR A 33 10.41 13.61 3.69
C TYR A 33 9.64 12.36 4.12
N PRO A 34 9.01 12.36 5.30
CA PRO A 34 8.03 11.34 5.64
C PRO A 34 6.88 11.36 4.62
N LEU A 35 6.08 10.30 4.61
CA LEU A 35 4.88 10.28 3.78
C LEU A 35 3.97 11.48 4.13
N PRO A 36 3.44 12.17 3.12
CA PRO A 36 2.69 13.41 3.32
C PRO A 36 1.36 13.15 4.02
N HIS A 37 0.89 14.17 4.73
CA HIS A 37 -0.41 14.18 5.40
C HIS A 37 -0.66 13.00 6.35
N MET A 38 0.41 12.53 6.99
CA MET A 38 0.32 11.58 8.10
C MET A 38 0.96 12.17 9.36
N TYR A 39 0.47 11.73 10.51
CA TYR A 39 1.05 12.11 11.79
C TYR A 39 2.44 11.50 11.92
N VAL A 40 3.47 12.33 12.11
CA VAL A 40 4.86 11.87 12.22
C VAL A 40 5.16 11.62 13.70
N VAL A 41 5.53 10.37 14.02
CA VAL A 41 5.95 10.01 15.39
C VAL A 41 7.31 10.61 15.68
N LYS A 42 8.29 10.34 14.80
CA LYS A 42 9.65 10.84 14.88
C LYS A 42 10.34 10.70 13.51
N ASP A 43 11.15 11.69 13.14
CA ASP A 43 11.96 11.69 11.91
C ASP A 43 11.14 11.35 10.65
N LEU A 44 11.42 10.21 10.01
CA LEU A 44 10.75 9.72 8.80
C LEU A 44 9.69 8.66 9.09
N VAL A 45 9.32 8.44 10.36
CA VAL A 45 8.38 7.39 10.78
C VAL A 45 7.00 8.00 10.99
N PRO A 46 6.09 7.91 10.00
CA PRO A 46 4.69 8.23 10.19
C PRO A 46 3.97 7.14 10.97
N GLN A 47 2.95 7.52 11.73
CA GLN A 47 2.06 6.59 12.39
C GLN A 47 1.09 5.99 11.37
N LEU A 48 1.38 4.76 10.94
CA LEU A 48 0.50 3.97 10.06
C LEU A 48 -0.65 3.33 10.86
N CYS A 49 -1.45 4.15 11.55
CA CYS A 49 -2.69 3.70 12.17
C CYS A 49 -3.79 3.68 11.08
N LEU A 50 -3.66 2.80 10.09
CA LEU A 50 -4.69 2.62 9.05
C LEU A 50 -5.88 1.80 9.60
N THR A 51 -6.36 2.15 10.80
CA THR A 51 -7.31 1.37 11.61
C THR A 51 -8.76 1.49 11.17
N ARG A 52 -9.11 2.40 10.25
CA ARG A 52 -10.52 2.65 9.89
C ARG A 52 -11.08 1.78 8.75
N GLY A 53 -10.27 0.98 8.05
CA GLY A 53 -10.75 0.24 6.87
C GLY A 53 -10.29 -1.21 6.70
N LEU A 54 -9.12 -1.58 7.24
CA LEU A 54 -8.54 -2.91 6.97
C LEU A 54 -8.83 -3.97 8.04
N GLY A 55 -9.06 -3.55 9.29
CA GLY A 55 -8.95 -4.46 10.46
C GLY A 55 -10.20 -5.19 10.92
N ALA A 56 -11.41 -4.70 10.64
CA ALA A 56 -12.60 -5.20 11.34
C ALA A 56 -13.67 -5.89 10.47
N ALA A 57 -13.74 -5.60 9.16
CA ALA A 57 -14.90 -6.02 8.36
C ALA A 57 -14.76 -7.37 7.65
N ARG A 58 -13.56 -7.97 7.57
CA ARG A 58 -13.33 -9.15 6.70
C ARG A 58 -12.92 -10.43 7.43
N TRP A 59 -12.43 -10.33 8.66
CA TRP A 59 -12.12 -11.52 9.48
C TRP A 59 -13.40 -12.05 10.13
N GLY A 60 -14.30 -12.65 9.34
CA GLY A 60 -15.51 -13.24 9.92
C GLY A 60 -16.72 -13.37 9.01
N GLN A 61 -16.66 -13.01 7.73
CA GLN A 61 -17.70 -13.40 6.79
C GLN A 61 -17.36 -14.77 6.22
N GLY A 62 -17.73 -15.80 6.99
CA GLY A 62 -17.79 -17.21 6.59
C GLY A 62 -16.62 -17.71 5.74
N LEU A 63 -15.68 -18.40 6.38
CA LEU A 63 -14.98 -19.49 5.70
C LEU A 63 -16.02 -20.57 5.35
N GLY A 64 -16.79 -20.34 4.29
CA GLY A 64 -17.35 -21.43 3.51
C GLY A 64 -16.18 -22.31 3.05
N PRO A 65 -16.37 -23.63 2.94
CA PRO A 65 -15.27 -24.56 2.70
C PRO A 65 -14.41 -24.06 1.55
N LEU A 66 -13.11 -23.88 1.83
CA LEU A 66 -12.08 -23.67 0.81
C LEU A 66 -12.14 -24.88 -0.12
N CYS A 67 -12.87 -24.73 -1.22
CA CYS A 67 -13.08 -25.68 -2.33
C CYS A 67 -13.66 -27.06 -1.95
N PRO A 68 -14.89 -27.40 -2.38
CA PRO A 68 -15.34 -28.80 -2.41
C PRO A 68 -14.96 -29.50 -3.74
N GLN A 69 -13.99 -29.01 -4.50
CA GLN A 69 -13.65 -29.61 -5.80
C GLN A 69 -12.14 -29.86 -5.89
N PRO A 70 -11.71 -31.11 -6.17
CA PRO A 70 -10.32 -31.36 -6.55
C PRO A 70 -10.02 -30.54 -7.80
N CYS A 71 -8.84 -29.96 -7.85
CA CYS A 71 -8.29 -29.34 -9.05
C CYS A 71 -8.35 -30.32 -10.22
N GLY A 72 -9.42 -30.26 -11.01
CA GLY A 72 -9.57 -30.97 -12.27
C GLY A 72 -8.84 -30.21 -13.36
N ASP A 73 -8.16 -30.96 -14.23
CA ASP A 73 -7.15 -30.56 -15.22
C ASP A 73 -7.58 -29.58 -16.34
N SER A 74 -8.43 -28.58 -16.09
CA SER A 74 -8.89 -27.67 -17.15
C SER A 74 -9.02 -26.18 -16.81
N LEU A 75 -8.65 -25.75 -15.60
CA LEU A 75 -8.60 -24.32 -15.25
C LEU A 75 -7.30 -23.99 -14.51
N PRO A 76 -6.48 -23.03 -14.99
CA PRO A 76 -5.36 -22.52 -14.21
C PRO A 76 -5.90 -21.85 -12.94
N CYS A 77 -5.55 -22.37 -11.78
CA CYS A 77 -5.58 -21.63 -10.52
C CYS A 77 -4.41 -20.63 -10.62
N PRO A 78 -4.57 -19.34 -10.95
CA PRO A 78 -5.62 -18.36 -10.63
C PRO A 78 -6.33 -17.75 -11.85
N LEU A 79 -7.49 -17.11 -11.62
CA LEU A 79 -8.17 -16.33 -12.65
C LEU A 79 -7.30 -15.12 -13.07
N PRO A 80 -7.09 -14.86 -14.37
CA PRO A 80 -6.30 -13.71 -14.84
C PRO A 80 -6.87 -12.35 -14.43
N SER A 81 -8.11 -12.31 -13.91
CA SER A 81 -8.73 -11.10 -13.39
C SER A 81 -8.28 -10.71 -11.98
N GLN A 82 -7.54 -11.56 -11.27
CA GLN A 82 -7.02 -11.25 -9.93
C GLN A 82 -5.58 -10.73 -9.95
N ASP A 83 -4.86 -10.88 -11.07
CA ASP A 83 -3.51 -10.39 -11.24
C ASP A 83 -3.48 -8.85 -11.13
N GLY A 84 -2.66 -8.33 -10.23
CA GLY A 84 -2.54 -6.90 -9.92
C GLY A 84 -3.29 -6.40 -8.66
N LEU A 85 -4.24 -7.18 -8.10
CA LEU A 85 -4.91 -6.80 -6.84
C LEU A 85 -4.19 -7.35 -5.60
N TYR A 86 -3.85 -8.64 -5.60
CA TYR A 86 -3.20 -9.30 -4.45
C TYR A 86 -1.73 -8.92 -4.27
N GLU A 87 -1.14 -8.26 -5.26
CA GLU A 87 0.26 -7.79 -5.23
C GLU A 87 0.45 -6.57 -4.32
N CYS A 88 -0.65 -5.97 -3.83
CA CYS A 88 -0.61 -4.84 -2.93
C CYS A 88 0.06 -5.18 -1.59
N ILE A 89 1.24 -4.61 -1.36
CA ILE A 89 2.04 -4.79 -0.13
C ILE A 89 1.66 -3.84 1.02
N LEU A 90 0.54 -3.11 0.89
CA LEU A 90 0.04 -2.16 1.89
C LEU A 90 1.07 -1.11 2.37
N CYS A 91 1.87 -0.56 1.45
CA CYS A 91 2.89 0.46 1.76
C CYS A 91 2.37 1.89 1.97
N ALA A 92 1.06 2.13 1.79
CA ALA A 92 0.40 3.44 1.90
C ALA A 92 0.89 4.57 0.94
N CYS A 93 1.83 4.29 0.03
CA CYS A 93 2.31 5.28 -0.95
C CYS A 93 1.17 5.85 -1.82
N CYS A 94 0.25 5.00 -2.29
CA CYS A 94 -0.85 5.44 -3.14
C CYS A 94 -1.87 6.31 -2.39
N SER A 95 -2.22 5.95 -1.15
CA SER A 95 -3.13 6.74 -0.32
C SER A 95 -2.54 8.11 0.01
N THR A 96 -1.26 8.14 0.38
CA THR A 96 -0.55 9.38 0.71
C THR A 96 -0.17 10.17 -0.54
N SER A 97 -0.24 9.64 -1.75
CA SER A 97 -0.11 10.46 -2.95
C SER A 97 -1.41 11.18 -3.34
N CYS A 98 -2.56 10.74 -2.81
CA CYS A 98 -3.86 11.23 -3.23
C CYS A 98 -4.29 12.47 -2.42
N PRO A 99 -4.46 13.66 -3.04
CA PRO A 99 -4.93 14.84 -2.33
C PRO A 99 -6.32 14.67 -1.71
N SER A 100 -7.20 13.86 -2.32
CA SER A 100 -8.52 13.54 -1.76
C SER A 100 -8.42 12.80 -0.44
N TYR A 101 -7.39 11.96 -0.28
CA TYR A 101 -7.10 11.28 0.98
C TYR A 101 -6.52 12.23 2.03
N TRP A 102 -5.80 13.27 1.60
CA TRP A 102 -5.34 14.32 2.51
C TRP A 102 -6.52 15.09 3.09
N TRP A 103 -7.36 15.66 2.22
CA TRP A 103 -8.46 16.51 2.66
C TRP A 103 -9.58 15.75 3.37
N ASN A 104 -9.78 14.47 3.07
CA ASN A 104 -10.95 13.72 3.51
C ASN A 104 -10.61 12.28 3.91
N GLY A 105 -9.45 12.05 4.55
CA GLY A 105 -9.04 10.72 5.01
C GLY A 105 -10.00 10.06 6.00
N ASP A 106 -10.89 10.85 6.62
CA ASP A 106 -11.93 10.36 7.53
C ASP A 106 -13.12 9.70 6.82
N LYS A 107 -13.40 10.07 5.57
CA LYS A 107 -14.52 9.52 4.78
C LYS A 107 -14.04 8.73 3.56
N TYR A 108 -12.95 9.17 2.93
CA TYR A 108 -12.34 8.50 1.80
C TYR A 108 -11.36 7.44 2.29
N LEU A 109 -11.71 6.17 2.09
CA LEU A 109 -10.92 5.02 2.53
C LEU A 109 -9.51 4.96 1.90
N GLY A 110 -9.34 5.57 0.73
CA GLY A 110 -8.07 5.58 0.01
C GLY A 110 -7.97 4.47 -1.05
N PRO A 111 -7.10 4.67 -2.05
CA PRO A 111 -6.94 3.75 -3.18
C PRO A 111 -6.47 2.35 -2.75
N ALA A 112 -5.62 2.24 -1.73
CA ALA A 112 -5.14 0.94 -1.25
C ALA A 112 -6.26 0.04 -0.71
N VAL A 113 -7.28 0.65 -0.09
CA VAL A 113 -8.42 -0.07 0.49
C VAL A 113 -9.46 -0.39 -0.56
N LEU A 114 -9.59 0.45 -1.59
CA LEU A 114 -10.55 0.26 -2.69
C LEU A 114 -10.10 -0.80 -3.72
N MET A 115 -8.81 -1.12 -3.79
CA MET A 115 -8.21 -2.09 -4.72
C MET A 115 -8.31 -3.55 -4.22
N GLN A 116 -9.42 -3.93 -3.58
CA GLN A 116 -9.59 -5.25 -2.93
C GLN A 116 -10.50 -6.21 -3.67
#